data_AF-A0A1J3JHR8-F1
#
_entry.id   AF-A0A1J3JHR8-F1
#
_cell.length_a   1.000
_cell.length_b   1.000
_cell.length_c   1.000
_cell.angle_alpha   90.00
_cell.angle_beta   90.00
_cell.angle_gamma   90.00
#
_symmetry.space_group_name_H-M   'P 1'
#
loop_
_entity.id
_entity.type
_entity.pdbx_description
1 polymer ?
#
loop_
_entity_poly.entity_id
_entity_poly.type
_entity_poly.pdbx_seq_one_letter_code
_entity_poly.pdbx_strand_id
1 'polypeptide(L)'
;SWGRFAERSTAYQPWIWTAGNHELDFAPEIGETKPFKPFTHRYRTPYRASGSTEPFWYSIKRGPAYIIVLASYSAYGTYTPQYTWLEEEFPKVNRTETPWLIVLMHSPWYNSYDYHYMEGETMRVMYESWFVKNKVDVV
;
A
#
# COMPACT_ATOMS: atom_id res chain seq x y z
N SER A 1 19.19 -2.13 15.97
CA SER A 1 18.50 -1.90 14.70
C SER A 1 17.00 -1.80 14.96
N TRP A 2 16.24 -1.21 14.04
CA TRP A 2 14.79 -1.04 14.17
C TRP A 2 14.05 -2.37 14.38
N GLY A 3 14.45 -3.44 13.67
CA GLY A 3 13.85 -4.77 13.86
C GLY A 3 13.91 -5.30 15.30
N ARG A 4 15.06 -5.18 15.99
CA ARG A 4 15.19 -5.60 17.40
C ARG A 4 14.33 -4.76 18.35
N PHE A 5 14.13 -3.49 18.03
CA PHE A 5 13.26 -2.61 18.80
C PHE A 5 11.78 -2.98 18.62
N ALA A 6 11.36 -3.24 17.38
CA ALA A 6 9.98 -3.57 17.04
C ALA A 6 9.55 -4.99 17.43
N GLU A 7 10.51 -5.92 17.59
CA GLU A 7 10.28 -7.35 17.87
C GLU A 7 9.31 -7.61 19.02
N ARG A 8 9.44 -6.85 20.12
CA ARG A 8 8.56 -6.97 21.30
C ARG A 8 7.05 -6.79 20.99
N SER A 9 6.72 -6.26 19.82
CA SER A 9 5.36 -6.15 19.28
C SER A 9 5.16 -7.09 18.10
N THR A 10 5.97 -6.97 17.05
CA THR A 10 5.76 -7.67 15.78
C THR A 10 5.93 -9.19 15.86
N ALA A 11 6.58 -9.71 16.90
CA ALA A 11 6.67 -11.15 17.15
C ALA A 11 5.36 -11.74 17.70
N TYR A 12 4.48 -10.90 18.28
CA TYR A 12 3.27 -11.33 18.98
C TYR A 12 1.98 -10.93 18.26
N GLN A 13 2.06 -9.97 17.34
CA GLN A 13 0.95 -9.58 16.47
C GLN A 13 1.46 -9.14 15.10
N PRO A 14 0.77 -9.53 14.01
CA PRO A 14 1.21 -9.15 12.67
C PRO A 14 0.95 -7.66 12.44
N TRP A 15 1.97 -6.97 11.95
CA TRP A 15 1.85 -5.64 11.35
C TRP A 15 1.65 -5.80 9.84
N ILE A 16 0.76 -4.98 9.26
CA ILE A 16 0.49 -4.93 7.82
C ILE A 16 1.33 -3.79 7.26
N TRP A 17 2.22 -4.10 6.32
CA TRP A 17 3.25 -3.18 5.85
C TRP A 17 2.79 -2.41 4.61
N THR A 18 2.89 -1.09 4.65
CA THR A 18 2.81 -0.19 3.49
C THR A 18 4.21 0.34 3.21
N ALA A 19 4.66 0.33 1.95
CA ALA A 19 5.98 0.87 1.59
C ALA A 19 5.90 2.39 1.40
N GLY A 20 6.72 3.13 2.14
CA GLY A 20 6.85 4.59 2.05
C GLY A 20 8.06 5.05 1.25
N ASN A 21 8.26 6.37 1.19
CA ASN A 21 9.42 6.95 0.51
C ASN A 21 10.74 6.56 1.18
N HIS A 22 10.75 6.40 2.51
CA HIS A 22 11.94 6.01 3.25
C HIS A 22 12.36 4.55 3.00
N GLU A 23 11.46 3.72 2.48
CA GLU A 23 11.80 2.38 2.03
C GLU A 23 12.39 2.38 0.62
N LEU A 24 12.38 3.49 -0.13
CA LEU A 24 12.98 3.53 -1.46
C LEU A 24 14.44 3.13 -1.41
N ASP A 25 15.21 3.59 -0.40
CA ASP A 25 16.64 3.32 -0.28
C ASP A 25 17.40 3.55 -1.61
N PHE A 26 16.96 4.55 -2.39
CA PHE A 26 17.53 4.92 -3.68
C PHE A 26 18.66 5.92 -3.44
N ALA A 27 19.90 5.43 -3.48
CA ALA A 27 21.12 6.17 -3.20
C ALA A 27 22.18 5.92 -4.30
N PRO A 28 22.01 6.52 -5.50
CA PRO A 28 22.95 6.38 -6.61
C PRO A 28 24.39 6.79 -6.27
N GLU A 29 24.58 7.71 -5.33
CA GLU A 29 25.87 8.22 -4.86
C GLU A 29 26.75 7.15 -4.21
N ILE A 30 26.16 6.06 -3.72
CA ILE A 30 26.86 4.88 -3.19
C ILE A 30 26.62 3.61 -4.03
N GLY A 31 26.12 3.77 -5.26
CA GLY A 31 25.87 2.66 -6.18
C GLY A 31 24.57 1.90 -5.92
N GLU A 32 23.67 2.42 -5.08
CA GLU A 32 22.42 1.78 -4.71
C GLU A 32 21.23 2.33 -5.50
N THR A 33 21.03 1.81 -6.71
CA THR A 33 20.01 2.32 -7.65
C THR A 33 18.74 1.46 -7.70
N LYS A 34 18.70 0.33 -7.00
CA LYS A 34 17.52 -0.54 -6.96
C LYS A 34 16.61 -0.15 -5.79
N PRO A 35 15.41 0.41 -6.05
CA PRO A 35 14.54 0.86 -4.97
C PRO A 35 14.03 -0.32 -4.14
N PHE A 36 13.66 -0.04 -2.90
CA PHE A 36 13.06 -0.99 -1.95
C PHE A 36 13.92 -2.18 -1.57
N LYS A 37 15.22 -2.16 -1.88
CA LYS A 37 16.09 -3.32 -1.68
C LYS A 37 16.11 -3.77 -0.21
N PRO A 38 16.45 -2.93 0.80
CA PRO A 38 16.44 -3.37 2.20
C PRO A 38 15.06 -3.81 2.70
N PHE A 39 14.00 -3.05 2.37
CA PHE A 39 12.63 -3.35 2.78
C PHE A 39 12.17 -4.73 2.29
N THR A 40 12.29 -5.01 0.99
CA THR A 40 11.83 -6.27 0.37
C THR A 40 12.56 -7.51 0.88
N HIS A 41 13.80 -7.36 1.37
CA HIS A 41 14.56 -8.46 1.97
C HIS A 41 14.18 -8.72 3.43
N ARG A 42 13.58 -7.75 4.13
CA ARG A 42 13.32 -7.80 5.57
C ARG A 42 11.85 -8.00 5.92
N TYR A 43 10.93 -7.40 5.15
CA TYR A 43 9.50 -7.37 5.44
C TYR A 43 8.73 -7.96 4.27
N ARG A 44 8.41 -9.26 4.38
CA ARG A 44 7.62 -9.96 3.35
C ARG A 44 6.14 -9.62 3.49
N THR A 45 5.46 -9.49 2.36
CA THR A 45 4.02 -9.28 2.27
C THR A 45 3.33 -10.46 1.60
N PRO A 46 2.03 -10.71 1.85
CA PRO A 46 1.29 -11.84 1.27
C PRO A 46 0.81 -11.57 -0.17
N TYR A 47 1.51 -10.74 -0.95
CA TYR A 47 1.03 -10.19 -2.23
C TYR A 47 0.58 -11.23 -3.26
N ARG A 48 1.23 -12.41 -3.30
CA ARG A 48 0.82 -13.50 -4.21
C ARG A 48 -0.56 -14.06 -3.87
N ALA A 49 -0.94 -14.06 -2.59
CA ALA A 49 -2.25 -14.56 -2.15
C ALA A 49 -3.40 -13.66 -2.63
N SER A 50 -3.14 -12.37 -2.87
CA SER A 50 -4.09 -11.43 -3.45
C SER A 50 -3.97 -11.31 -4.98
N GLY A 51 -3.17 -12.16 -5.64
CA GLY A 51 -2.94 -12.10 -7.09
C GLY A 51 -2.13 -10.89 -7.56
N SER A 52 -1.42 -10.19 -6.66
CA SER A 52 -0.51 -9.12 -7.04
C SER A 52 0.80 -9.69 -7.60
N THR A 53 1.45 -8.92 -8.49
CA THR A 53 2.75 -9.27 -9.08
C THR A 53 3.94 -8.78 -8.26
N GLU A 54 3.76 -7.83 -7.33
CA GLU A 54 4.83 -7.20 -6.56
C GLU A 54 4.46 -7.04 -5.07
N PRO A 55 5.44 -7.00 -4.16
CA PRO A 55 5.18 -6.99 -2.72
C PRO A 55 4.62 -5.66 -2.17
N PHE A 56 4.48 -4.62 -3.00
CA PHE A 56 4.17 -3.26 -2.55
C PHE A 56 2.68 -2.93 -2.54
N TRP A 57 1.88 -3.61 -3.38
CA TRP A 57 0.42 -3.52 -3.40
C TRP A 57 -0.18 -4.91 -3.26
N TYR A 58 -1.12 -5.06 -2.35
CA TYR A 58 -1.73 -6.34 -2.04
C TYR A 58 -2.99 -6.13 -1.21
N SER A 59 -3.75 -7.19 -0.99
CA SER A 59 -4.89 -7.15 -0.09
C SER A 59 -4.86 -8.32 0.88
N ILE A 60 -5.59 -8.16 1.99
CA ILE A 60 -5.91 -9.26 2.91
C ILE A 60 -7.35 -9.10 3.41
N LYS A 61 -7.93 -10.23 3.84
CA LYS A 61 -9.13 -10.24 4.68
C LYS A 61 -8.72 -10.58 6.11
N ARG A 62 -9.14 -9.78 7.09
CA ARG A 62 -8.88 -10.05 8.52
C ARG A 62 -10.08 -9.65 9.36
N GLY A 63 -10.69 -10.62 10.02
CA GLY A 63 -11.95 -10.39 10.73
C GLY A 63 -13.00 -9.82 9.76
N PRO A 64 -13.72 -8.74 10.13
CA PRO A 64 -14.74 -8.15 9.28
C PRO A 64 -14.19 -7.17 8.24
N ALA A 65 -12.86 -7.07 8.07
CA ALA A 65 -12.23 -6.08 7.20
C ALA A 65 -11.59 -6.69 5.95
N TYR A 66 -11.84 -6.06 4.81
CA TYR A 66 -11.09 -6.18 3.56
C TYR A 66 -10.11 -5.01 3.50
N ILE A 67 -8.82 -5.31 3.50
CA ILE A 67 -7.77 -4.29 3.58
C ILE A 67 -7.00 -4.32 2.26
N ILE A 68 -6.97 -3.19 1.56
CA ILE A 68 -6.18 -2.97 0.35
C ILE A 68 -4.97 -2.11 0.73
N VAL A 69 -3.77 -2.55 0.40
CA VAL A 69 -2.53 -1.81 0.56
C VAL A 69 -2.05 -1.37 -0.81
N LEU A 70 -1.80 -0.06 -0.98
CA LEU A 70 -1.31 0.54 -2.21
C LEU A 70 0.11 1.09 -2.04
N ALA A 71 0.81 1.20 -3.17
CA ALA A 71 2.18 1.67 -3.26
C ALA A 71 2.24 3.06 -3.90
N SER A 72 2.39 4.10 -3.08
CA SER A 72 2.50 5.50 -3.52
C SER A 72 3.73 5.77 -4.40
N TYR A 73 4.77 4.95 -4.30
CA TYR A 73 6.04 5.12 -5.02
C TYR A 73 6.33 4.01 -6.04
N SER A 74 5.31 3.22 -6.40
CA SER A 74 5.32 2.37 -7.60
C SER A 74 4.49 3.01 -8.70
N ALA A 75 4.61 2.54 -9.94
CA ALA A 75 3.74 3.01 -11.02
C ALA A 75 2.27 2.67 -10.73
N TYR A 76 1.37 3.65 -10.88
CA TYR A 76 -0.08 3.52 -10.69
C TYR A 76 -0.90 4.14 -11.83
N GLY A 77 -0.24 4.55 -12.92
CA GLY A 77 -0.92 5.06 -14.11
C GLY A 77 -1.79 4.00 -14.80
N THR A 78 -2.66 4.43 -15.71
CA THR A 78 -3.51 3.53 -16.50
C THR A 78 -2.69 2.41 -17.13
N TYR A 79 -3.18 1.17 -17.04
CA TYR A 79 -2.55 -0.05 -17.56
C TYR A 79 -1.25 -0.49 -16.87
N THR A 80 -0.84 0.17 -15.79
CA THR A 80 0.27 -0.34 -14.96
C THR A 80 -0.18 -1.55 -14.15
N PRO A 81 0.76 -2.43 -13.72
CA PRO A 81 0.41 -3.62 -12.94
C PRO A 81 -0.43 -3.33 -11.68
N GLN A 82 -0.10 -2.27 -10.93
CA GLN A 82 -0.88 -1.86 -9.75
C GLN A 82 -2.29 -1.39 -10.12
N TYR A 83 -2.42 -0.61 -11.19
CA TYR A 83 -3.72 -0.14 -11.68
C TYR A 83 -4.62 -1.30 -12.09
N THR A 84 -4.11 -2.21 -12.92
CA THR A 84 -4.88 -3.37 -13.39
C THR A 84 -5.23 -4.29 -12.23
N TRP A 85 -4.29 -4.52 -11.31
CA TRP A 85 -4.58 -5.30 -10.11
C TRP A 85 -5.69 -4.67 -9.26
N LEU A 86 -5.65 -3.36 -9.01
CA LEU A 86 -6.65 -2.68 -8.20
C LEU A 86 -8.04 -2.68 -8.85
N GLU A 87 -8.10 -2.53 -10.18
CA GLU A 87 -9.33 -2.64 -10.96
C GLU A 87 -9.99 -4.02 -10.78
N GLU A 88 -9.18 -5.09 -10.76
CA GLU A 88 -9.63 -6.46 -10.53
C GLU A 88 -9.90 -6.76 -9.04
N GLU A 89 -9.31 -5.99 -8.13
CA GLU A 89 -9.41 -6.23 -6.69
C GLU A 89 -10.73 -5.74 -6.11
N PHE A 90 -11.22 -4.57 -6.53
CA PHE A 90 -12.48 -4.02 -6.03
C PHE A 90 -13.69 -4.95 -6.19
N PRO A 91 -13.91 -5.61 -7.34
CA PRO A 91 -15.00 -6.58 -7.50
C PRO A 91 -14.94 -7.79 -6.56
N LYS A 92 -13.79 -8.10 -5.96
CA LYS A 92 -13.63 -9.23 -5.02
C LYS A 92 -14.17 -8.89 -3.62
N VAL A 93 -14.44 -7.62 -3.33
CA VAL A 93 -14.93 -7.18 -2.01
C VAL A 93 -16.38 -7.63 -1.81
N ASN A 94 -16.58 -8.59 -0.92
CA ASN A 94 -17.91 -9.02 -0.47
C ASN A 94 -18.27 -8.32 0.85
N ARG A 95 -19.12 -7.28 0.79
CA ARG A 95 -19.52 -6.51 1.97
C ARG A 95 -20.39 -7.28 2.98
N THR A 96 -21.00 -8.40 2.60
CA THR A 96 -21.72 -9.27 3.53
C THR A 96 -20.76 -10.13 4.35
N GLU A 97 -19.57 -10.43 3.81
CA GLU A 97 -18.50 -11.17 4.52
C GLU A 97 -17.57 -10.23 5.30
N THR A 98 -17.06 -9.21 4.61
CA THR A 98 -16.16 -8.19 5.15
C THR A 98 -16.81 -6.80 4.99
N PRO A 99 -17.65 -6.37 5.95
CA PRO A 99 -18.38 -5.12 5.83
C PRO A 99 -17.48 -3.88 5.84
N TRP A 100 -16.26 -3.96 6.39
CA TRP A 100 -15.31 -2.83 6.41
C TRP A 100 -14.33 -2.93 5.23
N LEU A 101 -14.29 -1.92 4.38
CA LEU A 101 -13.32 -1.75 3.29
C LEU A 101 -12.35 -0.64 3.65
N ILE A 102 -11.10 -1.02 3.90
CA ILE A 102 -10.02 -0.15 4.35
C ILE A 102 -8.96 -0.09 3.25
N VAL A 103 -8.47 1.11 2.95
CA VAL A 103 -7.29 1.29 2.09
C VAL A 103 -6.14 1.82 2.94
N LEU A 104 -4.91 1.38 2.66
CA LEU A 104 -3.69 1.91 3.25
C LEU A 104 -2.77 2.41 2.14
N MET A 105 -2.23 3.62 2.28
CA MET A 105 -1.20 4.19 1.40
C MET A 105 -0.30 5.15 2.18
N HIS A 106 0.88 5.47 1.65
CA HIS A 106 1.85 6.32 2.35
C HIS A 106 1.63 7.81 2.13
N SER A 107 1.49 8.24 0.87
CA SER A 107 1.30 9.65 0.52
C SER A 107 -0.18 10.03 0.65
N PRO A 108 -0.57 10.90 1.60
CA PRO A 108 -1.97 11.28 1.80
C PRO A 108 -2.50 12.11 0.62
N TRP A 109 -3.77 11.90 0.26
CA TRP A 109 -4.44 12.67 -0.78
C TRP A 109 -5.02 13.99 -0.25
N TYR A 110 -5.59 13.96 0.95
CA TYR A 110 -6.11 15.13 1.62
C TYR A 110 -5.17 15.49 2.77
N ASN A 111 -4.27 16.42 2.50
CA ASN A 111 -3.31 16.94 3.48
C ASN A 111 -3.32 18.46 3.42
N SER A 112 -3.62 19.11 4.54
CA SER A 112 -3.63 20.57 4.68
C SER A 112 -2.42 21.10 5.45
N TYR A 113 -1.44 20.26 5.76
CA TYR A 113 -0.14 20.71 6.29
C TYR A 113 0.74 21.19 5.14
N ASP A 114 1.65 22.11 5.44
CA ASP A 114 2.63 22.63 4.47
C ASP A 114 3.57 21.52 3.97
N TYR A 115 4.00 20.64 4.88
CA TYR A 115 4.89 19.53 4.54
C TYR A 115 4.12 18.44 3.78
N HIS A 116 4.66 18.02 2.64
CA HIS A 116 4.00 17.10 1.70
C HIS A 116 2.63 17.59 1.19
N TYR A 117 2.42 18.91 1.13
CA TYR A 117 1.21 19.49 0.55
C TYR A 117 1.08 19.08 -0.92
N MET A 118 -0.09 18.57 -1.30
CA MET A 118 -0.42 18.11 -2.66
C MET A 118 0.45 16.98 -3.24
N GLU A 119 1.31 16.31 -2.44
CA GLU A 119 2.16 15.22 -2.96
C GLU A 119 1.34 14.03 -3.49
N GLY A 120 0.18 13.75 -2.88
CA GLY A 120 -0.70 12.65 -3.27
C GLY A 120 -1.62 12.93 -4.47
N GLU A 121 -1.59 14.13 -5.05
CA GLU A 121 -2.59 14.58 -6.04
C GLU A 121 -2.65 13.69 -7.29
N THR A 122 -1.51 13.21 -7.76
CA THR A 122 -1.45 12.35 -8.95
C THR A 122 -2.14 11.01 -8.74
N MET A 123 -1.97 10.40 -7.57
CA MET A 123 -2.67 9.15 -7.23
C MET A 123 -4.15 9.42 -6.91
N ARG A 124 -4.48 10.57 -6.28
CA ARG A 124 -5.87 11.00 -6.06
C ARG A 124 -6.65 11.08 -7.36
N VAL A 125 -6.10 11.74 -8.39
CA VAL A 125 -6.72 11.84 -9.72
C VAL A 125 -7.01 10.47 -10.33
N MET A 126 -6.13 9.49 -10.09
CA MET A 126 -6.29 8.14 -10.64
C MET A 126 -7.37 7.32 -9.91
N TYR A 127 -7.41 7.36 -8.57
CA TYR A 127 -8.14 6.38 -7.78
C TYR A 127 -9.29 6.92 -6.92
N GLU A 128 -9.39 8.22 -6.69
CA GLU A 128 -10.43 8.81 -5.82
C GLU A 128 -11.84 8.43 -6.28
N SER A 129 -12.13 8.54 -7.57
CA SER A 129 -13.43 8.18 -8.13
C SER A 129 -13.78 6.69 -7.90
N TRP A 130 -12.77 5.82 -7.88
CA TRP A 130 -12.95 4.39 -7.62
C TRP A 130 -13.24 4.13 -6.15
N PHE A 131 -12.59 4.87 -5.25
CA PHE A 131 -12.81 4.73 -3.81
C PHE A 131 -14.22 5.17 -3.44
N VAL A 132 -14.68 6.28 -4.02
CA VAL A 132 -16.06 6.76 -3.87
C VAL A 132 -17.06 5.76 -4.46
N LYS A 133 -16.81 5.24 -5.67
CA LYS A 133 -17.67 4.24 -6.33
C LYS A 133 -17.83 2.96 -5.48
N ASN A 134 -16.75 2.48 -4.89
CA ASN A 134 -16.74 1.27 -4.05
C ASN A 134 -17.05 1.54 -2.57
N LYS A 135 -17.35 2.81 -2.24
CA LYS A 135 -17.72 3.27 -0.89
C LYS A 135 -16.67 2.91 0.17
N VAL A 136 -15.38 3.02 -0.16
CA VAL A 136 -14.27 2.78 0.80
C VAL A 136 -14.57 3.52 2.11
N ASP A 137 -14.51 2.83 3.24
CA ASP A 137 -14.94 3.40 4.53
C ASP A 137 -13.89 4.35 5.10
N VAL A 138 -12.61 3.98 4.96
CA VAL A 138 -11.48 4.78 5.42
C VAL A 138 -10.22 4.48 4.60
N VAL A 139 -9.41 5.52 4.43
CA VAL A 139 -8.10 5.52 3.77
C VAL A 139 -7.08 6.04 4.76
#